data_AF-A0A139QPX0-F1
#
_entry.id   AF-A0A139QPX0-F1
#
_cell.length_a   1.000
_cell.length_b   1.000
_cell.length_c   1.000
_cell.angle_alpha   90.00
_cell.angle_beta   90.00
_cell.angle_gamma   90.00
#
_symmetry.space_group_name_H-M   'P 1'
#
loop_
_entity.id
_entity.type
_entity.pdbx_description
1 polymer ?
#
loop_
_entity_poly.entity_id
_entity_poly.type
_entity_poly.pdbx_seq_one_letter_code
_entity_poly.pdbx_strand_id
1 'polypeptide(L)'
;MHVTDAQGVPLTADVLDEAYGELNRRYYGPALTFDDEIAHEWERIPHFYYNFYVFQYSTGFAAATAMADKILTEGAPAVAAYKEYLKAGSSAFPIDVMKKAGLDMTKPDYLRDTFKVFEQRLNEFEALVAELAAE
;
A
#
# COMPACT_ATOMS: atom_id res chain seq x y z
N MET A 1 12.36 -7.20 -12.80
CA MET A 1 12.98 -6.09 -13.56
C MET A 1 14.39 -5.79 -13.05
N HIS A 2 14.63 -4.83 -12.14
CA HIS A 2 16.01 -4.43 -11.75
C HIS A 2 16.90 -5.59 -11.26
N VAL A 3 16.40 -6.46 -10.38
CA VAL A 3 17.18 -7.61 -9.88
C VAL A 3 17.46 -8.62 -10.99
N THR A 4 16.46 -8.89 -11.83
CA THR A 4 16.56 -9.79 -12.99
C THR A 4 17.62 -9.32 -13.99
N ASP A 5 17.61 -8.03 -14.33
CA ASP A 5 18.61 -7.40 -15.19
C ASP A 5 20.01 -7.42 -14.56
N ALA A 6 20.13 -7.13 -13.26
CA ALA A 6 21.40 -7.20 -12.54
C ALA A 6 22.02 -8.61 -12.50
N GLN A 7 21.20 -9.65 -12.70
CA GLN A 7 21.66 -11.04 -12.85
C GLN A 7 22.08 -11.39 -14.28
N GLY A 8 21.99 -10.44 -15.22
CA GLY A 8 22.33 -10.63 -16.64
C GLY A 8 21.23 -11.31 -17.45
N VAL A 9 20.01 -11.43 -16.92
CA VAL A 9 18.87 -12.00 -17.65
C VAL A 9 18.22 -10.92 -18.52
N PRO A 10 18.13 -11.10 -19.85
CA PRO A 10 17.48 -10.14 -20.73
C PRO A 10 16.00 -9.93 -20.38
N LEU A 11 15.58 -8.68 -20.31
CA LEU A 11 14.18 -8.29 -20.09
C LEU A 11 13.42 -8.19 -21.42
N THR A 12 13.15 -9.33 -22.07
CA THR A 12 12.28 -9.37 -23.25
C THR A 12 10.82 -9.11 -22.87
N ALA A 13 9.97 -8.76 -23.84
CA ALA A 13 8.53 -8.59 -23.60
C ALA A 13 7.92 -9.85 -22.96
N ASP A 14 8.19 -11.03 -23.52
CA ASP A 14 7.72 -12.32 -22.97
C ASP A 14 8.10 -12.53 -21.50
N VAL A 15 9.32 -12.19 -21.10
CA VAL A 15 9.80 -12.31 -19.70
C VAL A 15 9.05 -11.37 -18.76
N LEU A 16 8.73 -10.16 -19.23
CA LEU A 16 8.01 -9.16 -18.44
C LEU A 16 6.50 -9.45 -18.39
N ASP A 17 5.91 -9.89 -19.50
CA ASP A 17 4.52 -10.31 -19.60
C ASP A 17 4.23 -11.48 -18.67
N GLU A 18 5.08 -12.52 -18.69
CA GLU A 18 4.95 -13.67 -17.80
C GLU A 18 5.03 -13.23 -16.33
N ALA A 19 6.07 -12.49 -15.96
CA ALA A 19 6.27 -12.02 -14.59
C ALA A 19 5.13 -11.11 -14.10
N TYR A 20 4.61 -10.23 -14.97
CA TYR A 20 3.51 -9.33 -14.62
C TYR A 20 2.18 -10.09 -14.51
N GLY A 21 1.88 -10.99 -15.45
CA GLY A 21 0.68 -11.82 -15.42
C GLY A 21 0.62 -12.73 -14.20
N GLU A 22 1.74 -13.34 -13.81
CA GLU A 22 1.84 -14.12 -12.56
C GLU A 22 1.61 -13.24 -11.32
N LEU A 23 2.21 -12.05 -11.28
CA LEU A 23 2.05 -11.10 -10.18
C LEU A 23 0.59 -10.64 -10.06
N ASN A 24 -0.05 -10.31 -11.18
CA ASN A 24 -1.45 -9.88 -11.22
C ASN A 24 -2.38 -11.00 -10.69
N ARG A 25 -2.22 -12.24 -11.18
CA ARG A 25 -2.96 -13.42 -10.67
C ARG A 25 -2.78 -13.61 -9.18
N ARG A 26 -1.57 -13.44 -8.66
CA ARG A 26 -1.28 -13.57 -7.23
C ARG A 26 -2.00 -12.53 -6.38
N TYR A 27 -2.10 -11.28 -6.85
CA TYR A 27 -2.71 -10.19 -6.09
C TYR A 27 -4.24 -10.23 -6.12
N TYR A 28 -4.85 -10.52 -7.27
CA TYR A 28 -6.31 -10.53 -7.41
C TYR A 28 -6.95 -11.88 -7.02
N GLY A 29 -6.19 -12.97 -7.08
CA GLY A 29 -6.68 -14.29 -6.68
C GLY A 29 -7.77 -14.84 -7.61
N PRO A 30 -8.41 -15.96 -7.23
CA PRO A 30 -9.33 -16.70 -8.11
C PRO A 30 -10.71 -16.04 -8.26
N ALA A 31 -11.01 -14.98 -7.49
CA ALA A 31 -12.27 -14.27 -7.57
C ALA A 31 -12.39 -13.41 -8.84
N LEU A 32 -11.25 -13.03 -9.44
CA LEU A 32 -11.21 -12.29 -10.69
C LEU A 32 -10.92 -13.25 -11.86
N THR A 33 -11.61 -13.06 -12.98
CA THR A 33 -11.25 -13.75 -14.23
C THR A 33 -9.98 -13.14 -14.79
N PHE A 34 -9.00 -13.98 -15.13
CA PHE A 34 -7.77 -13.50 -15.75
C PHE A 34 -8.03 -13.13 -17.21
N ASP A 35 -7.53 -11.96 -17.58
CA ASP A 35 -7.55 -11.40 -18.93
C ASP A 35 -6.12 -11.49 -19.47
N ASP A 36 -5.91 -12.19 -20.59
CA ASP A 36 -4.55 -12.42 -21.12
C ASP A 36 -3.88 -11.09 -21.47
N GLU A 37 -4.66 -10.10 -21.89
CA GLU A 37 -4.22 -8.75 -22.20
C GLU A 37 -3.66 -8.01 -20.98
N ILE A 38 -3.99 -8.41 -19.74
CA ILE A 38 -3.45 -7.77 -18.53
C ILE A 38 -1.95 -8.04 -18.36
N ALA A 39 -1.41 -9.07 -19.00
CA ALA A 39 0.02 -9.38 -18.97
C ALA A 39 0.85 -8.21 -19.51
N HIS A 40 0.33 -7.44 -20.46
CA HIS A 40 1.01 -6.30 -21.09
C HIS A 40 0.86 -4.97 -20.31
N GLU A 41 0.17 -4.97 -19.17
CA GLU A 41 -0.14 -3.72 -18.46
C GLU A 41 1.13 -2.98 -17.97
N TRP A 42 2.24 -3.68 -17.75
CA TRP A 42 3.52 -3.04 -17.38
C TRP A 42 4.03 -2.05 -18.42
N GLU A 43 3.69 -2.24 -19.71
CA GLU A 43 4.14 -1.39 -20.82
C GLU A 43 3.61 0.04 -20.72
N ARG A 44 2.41 0.21 -20.14
CA ARG A 44 1.70 1.48 -20.10
C ARG A 44 1.81 2.22 -18.77
N ILE A 45 2.54 1.68 -17.78
CA ILE A 45 2.68 2.30 -16.45
C ILE A 45 3.80 3.35 -16.49
N PRO A 46 3.50 4.66 -16.50
CA PRO A 46 4.54 5.68 -16.64
C PRO A 46 5.50 5.70 -15.45
N HIS A 47 4.99 5.32 -14.28
CA HIS A 47 5.78 5.29 -13.04
C HIS A 47 6.93 4.27 -13.06
N PHE A 48 6.94 3.31 -13.99
CA PHE A 48 8.08 2.39 -14.16
C PHE A 48 9.29 3.06 -14.81
N TYR A 49 9.12 4.24 -15.39
CA TYR A 49 10.20 5.10 -15.87
C TYR A 49 10.71 6.09 -14.79
N TYR A 50 10.16 6.01 -13.58
CA TYR A 50 10.65 6.74 -12.41
C TYR A 50 11.54 5.83 -11.57
N ASN A 51 12.32 6.40 -10.66
CA ASN A 51 13.27 5.63 -9.85
C ASN A 51 12.64 5.19 -8.52
N PHE A 52 12.07 3.98 -8.47
CA PHE A 52 11.45 3.37 -7.28
C PHE A 52 10.43 4.28 -6.56
N TYR A 53 9.55 4.94 -7.32
CA TYR A 53 8.62 5.92 -6.76
C TYR A 53 7.36 5.28 -6.13
N VAL A 54 6.79 4.27 -6.78
CA VAL A 54 5.41 3.79 -6.50
C VAL A 54 5.18 3.27 -5.09
N PHE A 55 6.21 2.75 -4.41
CA PHE A 55 6.05 2.19 -3.05
C PHE A 55 5.67 3.27 -2.01
N GLN A 56 5.96 4.53 -2.31
CA GLN A 56 5.66 5.66 -1.45
C GLN A 56 4.15 5.87 -1.30
N TYR A 57 3.35 5.52 -2.32
CA TYR A 57 1.88 5.56 -2.21
C TYR A 57 1.39 4.59 -1.15
N SER A 58 1.82 3.32 -1.21
CA SER A 58 1.37 2.29 -0.28
C SER A 58 1.83 2.57 1.15
N THR A 59 3.09 2.97 1.33
CA THR A 59 3.62 3.28 2.67
C THR A 59 3.02 4.56 3.25
N GLY A 60 2.81 5.60 2.41
CA GLY A 60 2.15 6.84 2.80
C GLY A 60 0.67 6.63 3.17
N PHE A 61 -0.07 5.85 2.39
CA PHE A 61 -1.46 5.52 2.67
C PHE A 61 -1.60 4.76 4.00
N ALA A 62 -0.80 3.70 4.18
CA ALA A 62 -0.82 2.95 5.43
C ALA A 62 -0.43 3.81 6.64
N ALA A 63 0.55 4.70 6.49
CA ALA A 63 0.89 5.63 7.54
C ALA A 63 -0.26 6.60 7.88
N ALA A 64 -0.96 7.12 6.87
CA ALA A 64 -2.12 7.98 7.06
C ALA A 64 -3.26 7.23 7.78
N THR A 65 -3.56 6.00 7.37
CA THR A 65 -4.57 5.15 8.02
C THR A 65 -4.21 4.88 9.49
N ALA A 66 -2.98 4.46 9.77
CA ALA A 66 -2.53 4.18 11.13
C ALA A 66 -2.54 5.44 12.03
N MET A 67 -2.13 6.60 11.51
CA MET A 67 -2.19 7.86 12.26
C MET A 67 -3.64 8.30 12.51
N ALA A 68 -4.53 8.15 11.53
CA ALA A 68 -5.94 8.48 11.70
C ALA A 68 -6.62 7.57 12.74
N ASP A 69 -6.36 6.26 12.70
CA ASP A 69 -6.86 5.30 13.69
C ASP A 69 -6.40 5.65 15.11
N LYS A 70 -5.11 5.99 15.29
CA LYS A 70 -4.57 6.49 16.56
C LYS A 70 -5.26 7.75 17.04
N ILE A 71 -5.53 8.71 16.16
CA ILE A 71 -6.24 9.95 16.52
C ILE A 71 -7.65 9.62 17.04
N LEU A 72 -8.35 8.69 16.39
CA LEU A 72 -9.71 8.30 16.75
C LEU A 72 -9.78 7.48 18.04
N THR A 73 -8.75 6.69 18.35
CA THR A 73 -8.74 5.76 19.49
C THR A 73 -8.00 6.29 20.72
N GLU A 74 -6.87 6.98 20.55
CA GLU A 74 -6.04 7.50 21.64
C GLU A 74 -6.34 8.98 21.96
N GLY A 75 -6.89 9.73 21.02
CA GLY A 75 -7.33 11.11 21.23
C GLY A 75 -6.18 12.12 21.38
N ALA A 76 -6.22 12.91 22.46
CA ALA A 76 -5.36 14.09 22.62
C ALA A 76 -3.84 13.83 22.46
N PRO A 77 -3.26 12.73 22.98
CA PRO A 77 -1.84 12.42 22.76
C PRO A 77 -1.48 12.21 21.27
N ALA A 78 -2.30 11.46 20.54
CA ALA A 78 -2.09 11.21 19.11
C ALA A 78 -2.27 12.49 18.27
N VAL A 79 -3.24 13.35 18.63
CA VAL A 79 -3.41 14.67 18.00
C VAL A 79 -2.18 15.56 18.23
N ALA A 80 -1.60 15.55 19.42
CA ALA A 80 -0.38 16.31 19.71
C ALA A 80 0.79 15.80 18.85
N ALA A 81 1.00 14.48 18.78
CA ALA A 81 2.04 13.88 17.93
C ALA A 81 1.86 14.23 16.44
N TYR A 82 0.63 14.17 15.92
CA TYR A 82 0.32 14.55 14.55
C TYR A 82 0.58 16.04 14.27
N LYS A 83 0.30 16.93 15.23
CA LYS A 83 0.64 18.35 15.10
C LYS A 83 2.15 18.59 15.05
N GLU A 84 2.93 17.84 15.82
CA GLU A 84 4.40 17.91 15.73
C GLU A 84 4.92 17.40 14.38
N TYR A 85 4.32 16.33 13.83
CA TYR A 85 4.55 15.89 12.45
C TYR A 85 4.32 17.02 11.43
N LEU A 86 3.16 17.69 11.50
CA LEU A 86 2.83 18.77 10.56
C LEU A 86 3.80 19.96 10.66
N LYS A 87 4.23 20.31 11.89
CA LYS A 87 5.21 21.38 12.13
C LYS A 87 6.60 21.03 11.60
N ALA A 88 6.95 19.74 11.54
CA ALA A 88 8.28 19.32 11.10
C ALA A 88 8.54 19.64 9.63
N GLY A 89 7.52 19.64 8.77
CA GLY A 89 7.69 19.81 7.33
C GLY A 89 8.78 18.90 6.76
N SER A 90 9.55 19.38 5.78
CA SER A 90 10.68 18.65 5.20
C SER A 90 12.01 18.83 5.97
N SER A 91 11.95 19.02 7.29
CA SER A 91 13.15 19.37 8.09
C SER A 91 14.13 18.21 8.34
N ALA A 92 13.70 16.96 8.14
CA ALA A 92 14.51 15.76 8.34
C ALA A 92 14.08 14.64 7.39
N PHE A 93 14.78 13.50 7.42
CA PHE A 93 14.39 12.34 6.62
C PHE A 93 12.96 11.90 6.98
N PRO A 94 12.13 11.52 5.98
CA PRO A 94 10.74 11.15 6.22
C PRO A 94 10.58 10.09 7.30
N ILE A 95 11.45 9.07 7.33
CA ILE A 95 11.37 8.00 8.31
C ILE A 95 11.61 8.48 9.75
N ASP A 96 12.47 9.48 9.94
CA ASP A 96 12.76 10.07 11.26
C ASP A 96 11.62 10.98 11.71
N VAL A 97 11.04 11.74 10.78
CA VAL A 97 9.87 12.58 11.03
C VAL A 97 8.68 11.72 11.46
N MET A 98 8.42 10.63 10.75
CA MET A 98 7.33 9.70 11.07
C MET A 98 7.57 8.98 12.39
N LYS A 99 8.81 8.56 12.67
CA LYS A 99 9.18 7.94 13.94
C LYS A 99 9.00 8.88 15.13
N LYS A 100 9.36 10.15 15.01
CA LYS A 100 9.10 11.19 16.03
C LYS A 100 7.60 11.41 16.25
N ALA A 101 6.78 11.23 15.22
CA ALA A 101 5.33 11.29 15.28
C ALA A 101 4.68 10.02 15.88
N GLY A 102 5.48 9.09 16.40
CA GLY A 102 5.00 7.84 17.01
C GLY A 102 4.76 6.70 16.01
N LEU A 103 5.23 6.82 14.77
CA LEU A 103 5.08 5.79 13.73
C LEU A 103 6.44 5.32 13.19
N ASP A 104 6.95 4.19 13.71
CA ASP A 104 8.19 3.58 13.19
C ASP A 104 7.91 2.77 11.91
N MET A 105 8.12 3.40 10.75
CA MET A 105 7.88 2.79 9.44
C MET A 105 8.93 1.72 9.05
N THR A 106 9.94 1.46 9.89
CA THR A 106 10.85 0.31 9.73
C THR A 106 10.25 -0.99 10.26
N LYS A 107 9.13 -0.89 11.00
CA LYS A 107 8.41 -2.04 11.57
C LYS A 107 7.16 -2.34 10.75
N PRO A 108 6.72 -3.61 10.69
CA PRO A 108 5.52 -3.98 9.94
C PRO A 108 4.21 -3.56 10.65
N ASP A 109 4.29 -3.06 11.88
CA ASP A 109 3.10 -2.88 12.73
C ASP A 109 2.10 -1.88 12.13
N TYR A 110 2.56 -0.76 11.57
CA TYR A 110 1.67 0.21 10.92
C TYR A 110 0.93 -0.37 9.69
N LEU A 111 1.56 -1.30 8.97
CA LEU A 111 0.92 -2.01 7.86
C LEU A 111 -0.15 -2.97 8.38
N ARG A 112 0.16 -3.71 9.45
CA ARG A 112 -0.80 -4.62 10.10
C ARG A 112 -2.01 -3.87 10.63
N ASP A 113 -1.80 -2.73 11.26
CA ASP A 113 -2.89 -1.90 11.77
C ASP A 113 -3.75 -1.34 10.62
N THR A 114 -3.13 -0.95 9.50
CA THR A 114 -3.86 -0.59 8.28
C THR A 114 -4.72 -1.74 7.76
N PHE A 115 -4.19 -2.97 7.73
CA PHE A 115 -4.94 -4.14 7.29
C PHE A 115 -6.11 -4.49 8.22
N LYS A 116 -5.97 -4.30 9.54
CA LYS A 116 -7.10 -4.46 10.47
C LYS A 116 -8.23 -3.48 10.20
N VAL A 117 -7.90 -2.21 9.89
CA VAL A 117 -8.91 -1.22 9.51
C VAL A 117 -9.61 -1.65 8.22
N PHE A 118 -8.87 -2.14 7.22
CA PHE A 118 -9.46 -2.67 5.99
C PHE A 118 -10.41 -3.86 6.27
N GLU A 119 -9.95 -4.85 7.03
CA GLU A 119 -10.75 -6.03 7.41
C GLU A 119 -12.03 -5.63 8.16
N GLN A 120 -11.93 -4.73 9.14
CA GLN A 120 -13.10 -4.25 9.87
C GLN A 120 -14.13 -3.61 8.93
N ARG A 121 -13.69 -2.71 8.05
CA ARG A 121 -14.61 -2.01 7.12
C ARG A 121 -15.21 -2.97 6.08
N LEU A 122 -14.46 -3.97 5.64
CA LEU A 122 -14.97 -5.00 4.75
C LEU A 122 -16.05 -5.84 5.45
N ASN A 123 -15.79 -6.30 6.68
CA ASN A 123 -16.77 -7.06 7.47
C ASN A 123 -18.05 -6.26 7.75
N GLU A 124 -17.91 -4.96 8.08
CA GLU A 124 -19.05 -4.04 8.24
C GLU A 124 -19.88 -3.94 6.94
N PHE A 125 -19.20 -3.82 5.80
CA PHE A 125 -19.86 -3.77 4.48
C PHE A 125 -20.59 -5.07 4.13
N GLU A 126 -19.95 -6.22 4.32
CA GLU A 126 -20.56 -7.54 4.06
C GLU A 126 -21.81 -7.77 4.92
N ALA A 127 -21.78 -7.39 6.20
CA ALA A 127 -22.92 -7.47 7.09
C ALA A 127 -24.10 -6.61 6.60
N LEU A 128 -23.83 -5.37 6.18
CA LEU A 128 -24.85 -4.46 5.63
C LEU A 128 -25.48 -5.01 4.34
N VAL A 129 -24.68 -5.60 3.45
CA VAL A 129 -25.20 -6.22 2.22
C VAL A 129 -26.10 -7.42 2.54
N ALA A 130 -25.73 -8.24 3.52
CA ALA A 130 -26.53 -9.39 3.94
C ALA A 130 -27.87 -8.97 4.57
N GLU A 131 -27.88 -7.88 5.35
CA GLU A 131 -29.10 -7.31 5.94
C GLU A 131 -30.07 -6.83 4.83
N LEU A 132 -29.57 -6.06 3.87
CA LEU A 132 -30.38 -5.56 2.76
C LEU A 132 -30.92 -6.66 1.84
N ALA A 133 -30.19 -7.76 1.69
CA ALA A 133 -30.64 -8.90 0.87
C ALA A 133 -31.71 -9.76 1.56
N ALA A 134 -31.90 -9.60 2.87
CA ALA A 134 -32.88 -10.33 3.65
C ALA A 134 -34.26 -9.63 3.74
N GLU A 135 -34.36 -8.38 3.29
CA GLU A 135 -35.60 -7.60 3.14
C GLU A 135 -36.28 -7.84 1.78
#